data_AF-A0A7C4X6P8-F1
#
_entry.id   AF-A0A7C4X6P8-F1
#
_cell.length_a   1.000
_cell.length_b   1.000
_cell.length_c   1.000
_cell.angle_alpha   90.00
_cell.angle_beta   90.00
_cell.angle_gamma   90.00
#
_symmetry.space_group_name_H-M   'P 1'
#
loop_
_entity.id
_entity.type
_entity.pdbx_description
1 polymer ?
#
loop_
_entity_poly.entity_id
_entity_poly.type
_entity_poly.pdbx_seq_one_letter_code
_entity_poly.pdbx_strand_id
1 'polypeptide(L)'
;MVRAKASLPKRMTLHAIEAAFLTLGYTVARETFDVVAFRPLHDGKRFHMRLETHGLETVPKGAEIDLHVDFMRDLKGYHRSEAESEEIAREMAGVLGSLSVQDATRTRPRVRCPQCGKEFGQEAYRAHRAVVHRRR
;
A
#
# COMPACT_ATOMS: atom_id res chain seq x y z
N MET A 1 15.13 -14.21 -2.90
CA MET A 1 14.05 -13.24 -2.71
C MET A 1 12.85 -13.73 -3.51
N VAL A 2 11.75 -14.05 -2.83
CA VAL A 2 10.47 -14.40 -3.50
C VAL A 2 9.78 -13.08 -3.82
N ARG A 3 9.36 -12.90 -5.07
CA ARG A 3 8.68 -11.70 -5.56
C ARG A 3 7.49 -12.10 -6.43
N ALA A 4 6.40 -11.36 -6.32
CA ALA A 4 5.31 -11.37 -7.27
C ALA A 4 5.36 -10.08 -8.10
N LYS A 5 5.14 -10.22 -9.40
CA LYS A 5 4.99 -9.11 -10.32
C LYS A 5 3.56 -9.03 -10.80
N ALA A 6 3.03 -7.83 -10.85
CA ALA A 6 1.73 -7.54 -11.43
C ALA A 6 1.77 -6.19 -12.14
N SER A 7 0.63 -5.78 -12.67
CA SER A 7 0.49 -4.49 -13.34
C SER A 7 -0.70 -3.74 -12.80
N LEU A 8 -0.59 -2.41 -12.78
CA LEU A 8 -1.67 -1.53 -12.36
C LEU A 8 -2.93 -1.80 -13.23
N PRO A 9 -4.09 -2.10 -12.62
CA PRO A 9 -5.26 -2.60 -13.35
C PRO A 9 -5.92 -1.55 -14.25
N LYS A 10 -5.77 -0.26 -13.90
CA LYS A 10 -6.34 0.88 -14.60
C LYS A 10 -5.46 2.12 -14.39
N ARG A 11 -5.65 3.15 -15.21
CA ARG A 11 -4.99 4.46 -14.99
C ARG A 11 -5.50 5.07 -13.70
N MET A 12 -4.61 5.53 -12.82
CA MET A 12 -4.97 6.04 -11.48
C MET A 12 -4.07 7.20 -11.05
N THR A 13 -4.58 8.13 -10.26
CA THR A 13 -3.77 9.16 -9.59
C THR A 13 -2.90 8.54 -8.49
N LEU A 14 -1.78 9.18 -8.16
CA LEU A 14 -0.95 8.77 -7.01
C LEU A 14 -1.76 8.68 -5.72
N HIS A 15 -2.69 9.61 -5.50
CA HIS A 15 -3.54 9.59 -4.31
C HIS A 15 -4.51 8.42 -4.24
N ALA A 16 -5.01 7.94 -5.38
CA ALA A 16 -5.83 6.73 -5.45
C ALA A 16 -5.00 5.48 -5.11
N ILE A 17 -3.78 5.43 -5.64
CA ILE A 17 -2.81 4.35 -5.39
C ILE A 17 -2.44 4.32 -3.90
N GLU A 18 -2.05 5.45 -3.33
CA GLU A 18 -1.75 5.59 -1.89
C GLU A 18 -2.92 5.13 -1.02
N ALA A 19 -4.14 5.52 -1.37
CA ALA A 19 -5.33 5.13 -0.64
C ALA A 19 -5.54 3.60 -0.63
N ALA A 20 -5.25 2.92 -1.74
CA ALA A 20 -5.33 1.45 -1.81
C ALA A 20 -4.39 0.79 -0.81
N PHE A 21 -3.14 1.26 -0.74
CA PHE A 21 -2.12 0.73 0.17
C PHE A 21 -2.41 1.08 1.64
N LEU A 22 -2.81 2.32 1.92
CA LEU A 22 -3.20 2.75 3.26
C LEU A 22 -4.42 1.97 3.81
N THR A 23 -5.36 1.60 2.95
CA THR A 23 -6.51 0.77 3.32
C THR A 23 -6.07 -0.62 3.78
N LEU A 24 -5.07 -1.18 3.11
CA LEU A 24 -4.45 -2.47 3.43
C LEU A 24 -3.45 -2.41 4.61
N GLY A 25 -3.29 -1.24 5.25
CA GLY A 25 -2.42 -1.05 6.41
C GLY A 25 -0.93 -0.88 6.06
N TYR A 26 -0.61 -0.61 4.81
CA TYR A 26 0.76 -0.25 4.42
C TYR A 26 1.07 1.19 4.83
N THR A 27 2.34 1.45 5.13
CA THR A 27 2.90 2.80 5.14
C THR A 27 3.45 3.09 3.76
N VAL A 28 3.16 4.27 3.21
CA VAL A 28 3.51 4.64 1.83
C VAL A 28 4.52 5.78 1.83
N ALA A 29 5.50 5.69 0.94
CA ALA A 29 6.50 6.72 0.67
C ALA A 29 6.56 6.99 -0.85
N ARG A 30 6.68 8.27 -1.21
CA ARG A 30 6.94 8.69 -2.60
C ARG A 30 8.43 8.86 -2.79
N GLU A 31 8.96 8.17 -3.79
CA GLU A 31 10.28 8.43 -4.34
C GLU A 31 10.14 9.18 -5.67
N THR A 32 11.27 9.62 -6.23
CA THR A 32 11.28 10.43 -7.46
C THR A 32 10.59 9.74 -8.64
N PHE A 33 10.75 8.42 -8.75
CA PHE A 33 10.21 7.63 -9.86
C PHE A 33 9.25 6.52 -9.42
N ASP A 34 9.14 6.28 -8.11
CA ASP A 34 8.44 5.12 -7.56
C ASP A 34 7.50 5.52 -6.43
N VAL A 35 6.44 4.74 -6.28
CA VAL A 35 5.69 4.69 -5.02
C VAL A 35 6.10 3.41 -4.31
N VAL A 36 6.65 3.57 -3.10
CA VAL A 36 7.08 2.46 -2.25
C VAL A 36 6.09 2.32 -1.11
N ALA A 37 5.71 1.10 -0.77
CA ALA A 37 4.87 0.84 0.38
C ALA A 37 5.38 -0.36 1.17
N PHE A 38 5.31 -0.27 2.50
CA PHE A 38 5.75 -1.34 3.39
C PHE A 38 4.70 -1.69 4.43
N ARG A 39 4.55 -2.99 4.72
CA ARG A 39 3.74 -3.50 5.83
C ARG A 39 4.55 -4.50 6.65
N PRO A 40 4.77 -4.26 7.95
CA PRO A 40 5.53 -5.20 8.78
C PRO A 40 4.80 -6.53 8.88
N LEU A 41 5.60 -7.60 8.90
CA LEU A 41 5.21 -8.96 9.19
C LEU A 41 5.80 -9.37 10.54
N HIS A 42 5.45 -10.57 11.01
CA HIS A 42 6.11 -11.17 12.17
C HIS A 42 7.60 -11.43 11.90
N ASP A 43 8.39 -11.58 12.96
CA ASP A 43 9.81 -11.98 12.91
C ASP A 43 10.75 -11.01 12.17
N GLY A 44 10.40 -9.73 12.12
CA GLY A 44 11.26 -8.70 11.51
C GLY A 44 11.23 -8.66 9.98
N LYS A 45 10.30 -9.40 9.37
CA LYS A 45 10.01 -9.33 7.93
C LYS A 45 9.07 -8.17 7.62
N ARG A 46 9.00 -7.78 6.35
CA ARG A 46 7.95 -6.89 5.85
C ARG A 46 7.58 -7.24 4.42
N PHE A 47 6.32 -6.99 4.06
CA PHE A 47 5.97 -6.81 2.66
C PHE A 47 6.54 -5.48 2.20
N HIS A 48 7.23 -5.51 1.08
CA HIS A 48 7.77 -4.36 0.40
C HIS A 48 7.21 -4.36 -1.03
N MET A 49 6.45 -3.31 -1.33
CA MET A 49 5.86 -3.06 -2.64
C MET A 49 6.54 -1.88 -3.28
N ARG A 50 6.86 -2.00 -4.57
CA ARG A 50 7.29 -0.90 -5.43
C ARG A 50 6.39 -0.82 -6.65
N LEU A 51 5.83 0.35 -6.90
CA LEU A 51 5.12 0.69 -8.12
C LEU A 51 5.96 1.69 -8.91
N GLU A 52 6.34 1.33 -10.14
CA GLU A 52 7.07 2.22 -11.03
C GLU A 52 6.10 3.26 -11.61
N THR A 53 6.29 4.53 -11.23
CA THR A 53 5.41 5.63 -11.64
C THR A 53 6.04 6.53 -12.70
N HIS A 54 7.36 6.41 -12.90
CA HIS A 54 8.17 7.31 -13.73
C HIS A 54 7.99 8.80 -13.37
N GLY A 55 7.65 9.10 -12.11
CA GLY A 55 7.42 10.47 -11.63
C GLY A 55 6.08 11.08 -12.05
N LEU A 56 5.16 10.29 -12.62
CA LEU A 56 3.86 10.77 -13.08
C LEU A 56 2.86 10.91 -11.92
N GLU A 57 2.17 12.04 -11.84
CA GLU A 57 1.05 12.21 -10.89
C GLU A 57 -0.16 11.34 -11.20
N THR A 58 -0.30 10.94 -12.46
CA THR A 58 -1.31 9.98 -12.93
C THR A 58 -0.61 8.83 -13.64
N VAL A 59 -0.63 7.66 -13.01
CA VAL A 59 0.07 6.47 -13.47
C VAL A 59 -0.80 5.72 -14.49
N PRO A 60 -0.25 5.35 -15.66
CA PRO A 60 -0.99 4.62 -16.68
C PRO A 60 -1.31 3.19 -16.24
N LYS A 61 -2.37 2.62 -16.82
CA LYS A 61 -2.63 1.18 -16.74
C LYS A 61 -1.38 0.43 -17.24
N GLY A 62 -1.04 -0.68 -16.59
CA GLY A 62 0.10 -1.51 -17.01
C GLY A 62 1.39 -1.22 -16.27
N ALA A 63 1.48 -0.13 -15.50
CA ALA A 63 2.64 0.18 -14.67
C ALA A 63 3.00 -0.99 -13.74
N GLU A 64 4.29 -1.33 -13.65
CA GLU A 64 4.76 -2.53 -12.94
C GLU A 64 4.62 -2.37 -11.43
N ILE A 65 4.03 -3.38 -10.80
CA ILE A 65 3.99 -3.56 -9.34
C ILE A 65 4.89 -4.75 -9.02
N ASP A 66 5.93 -4.51 -8.24
CA ASP A 66 6.76 -5.55 -7.64
C ASP A 66 6.42 -5.65 -6.15
N LEU A 67 6.01 -6.83 -5.70
CA LEU A 67 5.76 -7.13 -4.29
C LEU A 67 6.66 -8.27 -3.85
N HIS A 68 7.39 -8.07 -2.77
CA HIS A 68 8.27 -9.09 -2.21
C HIS A 68 8.32 -8.99 -0.69
N VAL A 69 8.86 -10.03 -0.06
CA VAL A 69 9.21 -9.99 1.36
C VAL A 69 10.70 -9.72 1.47
N ASP A 70 11.05 -8.68 2.23
CA ASP A 70 12.43 -8.41 2.67
C ASP A 70 12.49 -8.36 4.20
N PHE A 71 13.71 -8.22 4.72
CA PHE A 71 13.98 -8.16 6.16
C PHE A 71 14.30 -6.72 6.56
N MET A 72 13.79 -6.31 7.72
CA MET A 72 14.13 -5.00 8.30
C MET A 72 15.61 -4.89 8.73
N ARG A 73 16.36 -6.01 8.74
CA ARG A 73 17.81 -6.09 8.98
C ARG A 73 18.43 -7.05 7.97
N ASP A 74 19.66 -6.76 7.54
CA ASP A 74 20.45 -7.63 6.67
C ASP A 74 20.71 -9.00 7.35
N LEU A 75 19.91 -10.00 6.99
CA LEU A 75 20.10 -11.39 7.41
C LEU A 75 20.71 -12.16 6.23
N LYS A 76 22.01 -12.43 6.29
CA LYS A 76 22.67 -13.38 5.37
C LYS A 76 22.17 -14.79 5.64
N GLY A 77 21.68 -15.49 4.60
CA GLY A 77 21.44 -16.94 4.65
C GLY A 77 19.97 -17.39 4.70
N TYR A 78 19.01 -16.57 4.32
CA TYR A 78 17.61 -16.98 4.31
C TYR A 78 17.26 -17.92 3.15
N HIS A 79 16.74 -19.11 3.48
CA HIS A 79 16.32 -20.14 2.53
C HIS A 79 14.79 -20.19 2.37
N ARG A 80 14.39 -20.34 1.10
CA ARG A 80 13.05 -20.22 0.50
C ARG A 80 12.07 -21.31 0.99
N SER A 81 10.79 -20.97 1.17
CA SER A 81 9.68 -21.95 1.31
C SER A 81 8.54 -21.69 0.31
N GLU A 82 7.80 -22.73 -0.09
CA GLU A 82 6.60 -22.58 -0.94
C GLU A 82 5.48 -21.80 -0.24
N ALA A 83 5.36 -21.94 1.09
CA ALA A 83 4.38 -21.22 1.91
C ALA A 83 4.51 -19.70 1.78
N GLU A 84 5.74 -19.17 1.72
CA GLU A 84 5.97 -17.73 1.49
C GLU A 84 5.57 -17.28 0.07
N SER A 85 5.65 -18.18 -0.92
CA SER A 85 5.23 -17.86 -2.29
C SER A 85 3.71 -17.75 -2.39
N GLU A 86 2.97 -18.63 -1.69
CA GLU A 86 1.52 -18.50 -1.57
C GLU A 86 1.11 -17.23 -0.81
N GLU A 87 1.82 -16.89 0.27
CA GLU A 87 1.53 -15.70 1.07
C GLU A 87 1.70 -14.42 0.23
N ILE A 88 2.78 -14.32 -0.53
CA ILE A 88 3.03 -13.19 -1.44
C ILE A 88 1.97 -13.14 -2.55
N ALA A 89 1.54 -14.29 -3.09
CA ALA A 89 0.51 -14.33 -4.12
C ALA A 89 -0.86 -13.86 -3.58
N ARG A 90 -1.24 -14.29 -2.36
CA ARG A 90 -2.45 -13.83 -1.68
C ARG A 90 -2.39 -12.34 -1.40
N GLU A 91 -1.25 -11.86 -0.94
CA GLU A 91 -1.06 -10.43 -0.67
C GLU A 91 -1.15 -9.60 -1.96
N MET A 92 -0.54 -10.06 -3.06
CA MET A 92 -0.66 -9.42 -4.37
C MET A 92 -2.11 -9.35 -4.84
N ALA A 93 -2.88 -10.43 -4.66
CA ALA A 93 -4.31 -10.43 -4.98
C ALA A 93 -5.09 -9.38 -4.15
N GLY A 94 -4.76 -9.23 -2.86
CA GLY A 94 -5.31 -8.19 -1.99
C GLY A 94 -4.97 -6.77 -2.46
N VAL A 95 -3.71 -6.54 -2.86
CA VAL A 95 -3.25 -5.27 -3.46
C VAL A 95 -4.04 -4.93 -4.71
N LEU A 96 -4.15 -5.86 -5.66
CA LEU A 96 -4.89 -5.66 -6.91
C LEU A 96 -6.39 -5.45 -6.67
N GLY A 97 -6.97 -6.18 -5.71
CA GLY A 97 -8.35 -5.99 -5.29
C GLY A 97 -8.60 -4.58 -4.75
N SER A 98 -7.73 -4.11 -3.84
CA SER A 98 -7.80 -2.76 -3.28
C SER A 98 -7.65 -1.67 -4.35
N LEU A 99 -6.68 -1.80 -5.26
CA LEU A 99 -6.49 -0.87 -6.38
C LEU A 99 -7.71 -0.84 -7.32
N SER A 100 -8.35 -1.99 -7.54
CA SER A 100 -9.51 -2.09 -8.44
C SER A 100 -10.73 -1.35 -7.90
N VAL A 101 -10.95 -1.34 -6.58
CA VAL A 101 -12.12 -0.68 -5.95
C VAL A 101 -11.93 0.80 -5.65
N GLN A 102 -10.68 1.30 -5.64
CA GLN A 102 -10.43 2.73 -5.43
C GLN A 102 -10.96 3.59 -6.58
N ASP A 103 -11.40 4.81 -6.24
CA ASP A 103 -11.65 5.87 -7.20
C ASP A 103 -10.34 6.30 -7.85
N ALA A 104 -10.19 5.97 -9.13
CA ALA A 104 -9.00 6.24 -9.93
C ALA A 104 -8.67 7.73 -10.09
N THR A 105 -9.68 8.60 -9.92
CA THR A 105 -9.56 10.04 -10.14
C THR A 105 -9.32 10.83 -8.85
N ARG A 106 -9.14 10.13 -7.73
CA ARG A 106 -8.99 10.74 -6.41
C ARG A 106 -7.90 11.80 -6.40
N THR A 107 -8.26 13.02 -6.02
CA THR A 107 -7.33 14.17 -6.05
C THR A 107 -6.77 14.54 -4.68
N ARG A 108 -7.26 13.95 -3.58
CA ARG A 108 -6.78 14.27 -2.21
C ARG A 108 -6.68 13.03 -1.32
N PRO A 109 -5.66 12.94 -0.42
CA PRO A 109 -5.60 11.92 0.62
C PRO A 109 -6.78 12.06 1.60
N ARG A 110 -7.49 10.97 1.89
CA ARG A 110 -8.36 10.89 3.06
C ARG A 110 -7.50 10.50 4.26
N VAL A 111 -7.85 11.02 5.42
CA VAL A 111 -7.25 10.58 6.67
C VAL A 111 -8.06 9.40 7.20
N ARG A 112 -7.39 8.26 7.38
CA ARG A 112 -7.96 7.10 8.06
C ARG A 112 -7.87 7.31 9.57
N CYS A 113 -8.97 7.17 10.27
CA CYS A 113 -8.95 7.25 11.73
C CYS A 113 -8.26 6.01 12.30
N PRO A 114 -7.18 6.15 13.09
CA PRO A 114 -6.44 5.01 13.65
C PRO A 114 -7.24 4.25 14.71
N GLN A 115 -8.34 4.82 15.23
CA GLN A 115 -9.14 4.21 16.29
C GLN A 115 -10.34 3.42 15.77
N CYS A 116 -10.96 3.83 14.67
CA CYS A 116 -12.15 3.15 14.11
C CYS A 116 -12.03 2.73 12.64
N GLY A 117 -10.93 3.05 11.97
CA GLY A 117 -10.67 2.64 10.59
C GLY A 117 -11.42 3.40 9.50
N LYS A 118 -12.33 4.33 9.84
CA LYS A 118 -13.09 5.14 8.86
C LYS A 118 -12.20 6.18 8.14
N GLU A 119 -12.45 6.39 6.85
CA GLU A 119 -11.77 7.40 6.03
C GLU A 119 -12.58 8.70 5.91
N PHE A 120 -11.91 9.84 6.06
CA PHE A 120 -12.54 11.15 5.97
C PHE A 120 -11.70 12.13 5.16
N GLY A 121 -12.31 13.15 4.58
CA GLY A 121 -11.55 14.35 4.19
C GLY A 121 -10.87 14.96 5.43
N GLN A 122 -9.78 15.71 5.24
CA GLN A 122 -8.96 16.21 6.35
C GLN A 122 -9.77 16.99 7.41
N GLU A 123 -10.70 17.84 6.97
CA GLU A 123 -11.59 18.60 7.88
C GLU A 123 -12.60 17.68 8.59
N ALA A 124 -13.24 16.78 7.83
CA ALA A 124 -14.17 15.80 8.39
C ALA A 124 -13.48 14.84 9.37
N TYR A 125 -12.20 14.51 9.17
CA TYR A 125 -11.40 13.73 10.12
C TYR A 125 -11.19 14.47 11.44
N ARG A 126 -10.82 15.74 11.38
CA ARG A 126 -10.62 16.57 12.58
C ARG A 126 -11.92 16.62 13.40
N ALA A 127 -13.05 16.87 12.75
CA ALA A 127 -14.37 16.85 13.38
C ALA A 127 -14.72 15.47 13.95
N HIS A 128 -14.53 14.40 13.17
CA HIS A 128 -14.78 13.02 13.59
C HIS A 128 -13.98 12.64 14.83
N ARG A 129 -12.67 12.92 14.85
CA ARG A 129 -11.80 12.63 16.00
C ARG A 129 -12.24 13.40 17.24
N ALA A 130 -12.64 14.66 17.09
CA ALA A 130 -13.09 15.50 18.20
C ALA A 130 -14.43 15.07 18.81
N VAL A 131 -15.32 14.45 18.01
CA VAL A 131 -16.67 14.04 18.47
C VAL A 131 -16.71 12.57 18.87
N VAL A 132 -16.18 11.67 18.05
CA VAL A 132 -16.32 10.21 18.23
C VAL A 132 -15.24 9.64 19.14
N HIS A 133 -14.04 10.21 19.11
CA HIS A 133 -12.88 9.72 19.85
C HIS A 133 -12.34 10.71 20.88
N ARG A 134 -13.19 11.65 21.32
CA ARG A 134 -12.85 12.58 22.38
C ARG A 134 -12.45 11.76 23.61
N ARG A 135 -11.18 11.83 24.01
CA ARG A 135 -10.76 11.32 25.32
C ARG A 135 -11.46 12.19 26.37
N ARG A 136 -12.28 11.56 27.23
CA ARG A 136 -12.64 12.15 28.51
C ARG A 136 -11.39 12.30 29.36
#